data_AF-A0A835T4U7-F1
#
_entry.id   AF-A0A835T4U7-F1
#
_cell.length_a   1.000
_cell.length_b   1.000
_cell.length_c   1.000
_cell.angle_alpha   90.00
_cell.angle_beta   90.00
_cell.angle_gamma   90.00
#
_symmetry.space_group_name_H-M   'P 1'
#
loop_
_entity.id
_entity.type
_entity.pdbx_description
1 polymer ?
#
loop_
_entity_poly.entity_id
_entity_poly.type
_entity_poly.pdbx_seq_one_letter_code
_entity_poly.pdbx_strand_id
1 'polypeptide(L)'
;MPPRPEGTDGSDWSYREVIEDRYKRMAVNMSATLLLHQVQSLAVILKLAWSAIPLYIAEGSPNHFFWAVLVLLVAGNLFFYMGKPRGRCVLPYMKVAVTCVLMTLALTFIGIWKMYMLDPKTSLLSRRLFKYLKDQGRVSSTKALDTLTTVEGVVDAAVLAACGICFFVFNNWVRDAMEVVKERDARNKAAIDGAAAAKAAGLKKRH
;
A
#
# COMPACT_ATOMS: atom_id res chain seq x y z
N MET A 1 5.35 -19.54 -33.34
CA MET A 1 6.23 -18.97 -32.29
C MET A 1 5.36 -18.17 -31.34
N PRO A 2 5.60 -18.19 -30.02
CA PRO A 2 4.87 -17.33 -29.09
C PRO A 2 5.06 -15.84 -29.49
N PRO A 3 4.06 -14.97 -29.26
CA PRO A 3 4.16 -13.56 -29.61
C PRO A 3 5.34 -12.92 -28.87
N ARG A 4 6.21 -12.26 -29.64
CA ARG A 4 7.38 -11.55 -29.12
C ARG A 4 6.93 -10.25 -28.44
N PRO A 5 7.59 -9.84 -27.35
CA PRO A 5 7.22 -8.62 -26.63
C PRO A 5 7.30 -7.40 -27.55
N GLU A 6 6.35 -6.48 -27.41
CA GLU A 6 6.33 -5.23 -28.18
C GLU A 6 7.60 -4.39 -27.89
N GLY A 7 8.15 -3.76 -28.93
CA GLY A 7 9.37 -2.93 -28.83
C GLY A 7 10.69 -3.63 -29.18
N THR A 8 10.66 -4.90 -29.62
CA THR A 8 11.86 -5.59 -30.14
C THR A 8 11.97 -5.46 -31.66
N ASP A 9 13.18 -5.24 -32.17
CA ASP A 9 13.50 -5.27 -33.61
C ASP A 9 13.46 -6.69 -34.23
N GLY A 10 13.14 -7.70 -33.42
CA GLY A 10 13.10 -9.10 -33.82
C GLY A 10 14.44 -9.84 -33.67
N SER A 11 15.49 -9.19 -33.17
CA SER A 11 16.73 -9.86 -32.79
C SER A 11 16.60 -10.55 -31.41
N ASP A 12 17.32 -11.67 -31.23
CA ASP A 12 17.42 -12.34 -29.93
C ASP A 12 18.12 -11.46 -28.87
N TRP A 13 18.92 -10.50 -29.32
CA TRP A 13 19.61 -9.54 -28.46
C TRP A 13 18.62 -8.53 -27.86
N SER A 14 17.77 -7.89 -28.69
CA SER A 14 16.77 -6.95 -28.20
C SER A 14 15.73 -7.61 -27.30
N TYR A 15 15.42 -8.89 -27.55
CA TYR A 15 14.56 -9.68 -26.66
C TYR A 15 15.17 -9.88 -25.26
N ARG A 16 16.48 -10.19 -25.19
CA ARG A 16 17.18 -10.38 -23.91
C ARG A 16 17.25 -9.08 -23.12
N GLU A 17 17.54 -7.96 -23.79
CA GLU A 17 17.56 -6.65 -23.13
C GLU A 17 16.21 -6.25 -22.54
N VAL A 18 15.11 -6.38 -23.30
CA VAL A 18 13.76 -6.02 -22.82
C VAL A 18 13.35 -6.86 -21.60
N ILE A 19 13.80 -8.11 -21.53
CA ILE A 19 13.56 -8.99 -20.38
C ILE A 19 14.43 -8.58 -19.19
N GLU A 20 15.72 -8.36 -19.41
CA GLU A 20 16.65 -7.98 -18.35
C GLU A 20 16.27 -6.64 -17.72
N ASP A 21 15.89 -5.66 -18.52
CA ASP A 21 15.38 -4.36 -18.06
C ASP A 21 14.09 -4.51 -17.25
N ARG A 22 13.18 -5.40 -17.66
CA ARG A 22 11.96 -5.69 -16.89
C ARG A 22 12.29 -6.30 -15.53
N TYR A 23 13.20 -7.27 -15.47
CA TYR A 23 13.62 -7.87 -14.20
C TYR A 23 14.33 -6.86 -13.29
N LYS A 24 15.21 -6.02 -13.83
CA LYS A 24 15.86 -4.93 -13.10
C LYS A 24 14.85 -3.95 -12.53
N ARG A 25 13.90 -3.47 -13.35
CA ARG A 25 12.80 -2.58 -12.90
C ARG A 25 11.96 -3.23 -11.81
N MET A 26 11.58 -4.50 -11.97
CA MET A 26 10.76 -5.20 -10.98
C MET A 26 11.50 -5.40 -9.65
N ALA A 27 12.81 -5.64 -9.68
CA ALA A 27 13.64 -5.75 -8.49
C ALA A 27 13.83 -4.41 -7.77
N VAL A 28 14.12 -3.34 -8.50
CA VAL A 28 14.24 -1.97 -7.95
C VAL A 28 12.90 -1.50 -7.38
N ASN A 29 11.79 -1.76 -8.08
CA ASN A 29 10.46 -1.40 -7.60
C ASN A 29 10.07 -2.22 -6.35
N MET A 30 10.50 -3.49 -6.24
CA MET A 30 10.25 -4.30 -5.06
C MET A 30 11.01 -3.78 -3.83
N SER A 31 12.28 -3.38 -3.97
CA SER A 31 13.05 -2.81 -2.86
C SER A 31 12.49 -1.45 -2.43
N ALA A 32 12.10 -0.60 -3.39
CA ALA A 32 11.40 0.65 -3.10
C ALA A 32 10.05 0.41 -2.41
N THR A 33 9.28 -0.58 -2.86
CA THR A 33 7.99 -0.95 -2.24
C THR A 33 8.19 -1.41 -0.80
N LEU A 34 9.23 -2.21 -0.53
CA LEU A 34 9.58 -2.63 0.84
C LEU A 34 9.86 -1.44 1.73
N LEU A 35 10.74 -0.53 1.31
CA LEU A 35 11.07 0.67 2.08
C LEU A 35 9.84 1.54 2.32
N LEU A 36 9.08 1.85 1.28
CA LEU A 36 7.89 2.69 1.36
C LEU A 36 6.81 2.07 2.24
N HIS A 37 6.63 0.76 2.21
CA HIS A 37 5.70 0.08 3.10
C HIS A 37 6.14 0.18 4.56
N GLN A 38 7.45 0.11 4.86
CA GLN A 38 7.92 0.36 6.23
C GLN A 38 7.70 1.81 6.66
N VAL A 39 8.02 2.77 5.80
CA VAL A 39 7.84 4.20 6.07
C VAL A 39 6.35 4.51 6.32
N GLN A 40 5.45 4.00 5.49
CA GLN A 40 4.02 4.21 5.69
C GLN A 40 3.52 3.54 6.97
N SER A 41 3.95 2.31 7.28
CA SER A 41 3.60 1.63 8.53
C SER A 41 4.05 2.43 9.76
N LEU A 42 5.27 2.98 9.75
CA LEU A 42 5.74 3.85 10.82
C LEU A 42 4.91 5.13 10.96
N ALA A 43 4.57 5.80 9.86
CA ALA A 43 3.72 6.98 9.88
C ALA A 43 2.32 6.66 10.47
N VAL A 44 1.73 5.55 10.06
CA VAL A 44 0.42 5.10 10.58
C VAL A 44 0.51 4.74 12.07
N ILE A 45 1.59 4.09 12.52
CA ILE A 45 1.82 3.82 13.96
C ILE A 45 1.87 5.13 14.75
N LEU A 46 2.57 6.15 14.25
CA LEU A 46 2.62 7.47 14.90
C LEU A 46 1.23 8.11 14.98
N LYS A 47 0.42 8.02 13.92
CA LYS A 47 -0.96 8.52 13.95
C LYS A 47 -1.86 7.72 14.90
N LEU A 48 -1.69 6.40 14.99
CA LEU A 48 -2.40 5.56 15.95
C LEU A 48 -2.00 5.93 17.39
N ALA A 49 -0.71 6.13 17.66
CA ALA A 49 -0.23 6.59 18.97
C ALA A 49 -0.85 7.95 19.34
N TRP A 50 -0.91 8.89 18.40
CA TRP A 50 -1.60 10.16 18.60
C TRP A 50 -3.11 9.98 18.84
N SER A 51 -3.75 9.12 18.05
CA SER A 51 -5.18 8.84 18.15
C SER A 51 -5.56 8.06 19.43
N ALA A 52 -4.58 7.48 20.11
CA ALA A 52 -4.73 6.80 21.38
C ALA A 52 -4.69 7.75 22.60
N ILE A 53 -4.43 9.06 22.42
CA ILE A 53 -4.46 10.06 23.51
C ILE A 53 -5.66 9.90 24.45
N PRO A 54 -6.92 9.72 23.98
CA PRO A 54 -8.08 9.56 24.86
C PRO A 54 -7.97 8.41 25.87
N LEU A 55 -7.28 7.32 25.51
CA LEU A 55 -6.99 6.20 26.42
C LEU A 55 -6.06 6.63 27.55
N TYR A 56 -5.05 7.45 27.24
CA TYR A 56 -4.05 7.88 28.21
C TYR A 56 -4.57 8.94 29.18
N ILE A 57 -5.48 9.80 28.74
CA ILE A 57 -6.07 10.87 29.58
C ILE A 57 -7.37 10.44 30.26
N ALA A 58 -7.74 9.16 30.14
CA ALA A 58 -8.96 8.57 30.71
C ALA A 58 -10.28 9.28 30.30
N GLU A 59 -10.31 9.97 29.16
CA GLU A 59 -11.51 10.63 28.61
C GLU A 59 -12.42 9.67 27.82
N GLY A 60 -12.10 8.38 27.80
CA GLY A 60 -12.91 7.33 27.18
C GLY A 60 -12.18 6.57 26.06
N SER A 61 -12.95 5.97 25.15
CA SER A 61 -12.40 5.15 24.07
C SER A 61 -12.00 5.99 22.84
N PRO A 62 -10.97 5.57 22.08
CA PRO A 62 -10.67 6.13 20.77
C PRO A 62 -11.87 6.03 19.83
N ASN A 63 -11.89 6.92 18.84
CA ASN A 63 -12.90 6.91 17.78
C ASN A 63 -12.82 5.59 16.98
N HIS A 64 -13.94 5.13 16.41
CA HIS A 64 -14.00 3.94 15.54
C HIS A 64 -12.97 3.96 14.39
N PHE A 65 -12.58 5.14 13.90
CA PHE A 65 -11.50 5.26 12.91
C PHE A 65 -10.15 4.71 13.40
N PHE A 66 -9.82 4.85 14.69
CA PHE A 66 -8.61 4.28 15.27
C PHE A 66 -8.57 2.76 15.08
N TRP A 67 -9.68 2.08 15.43
CA TRP A 67 -9.77 0.63 15.32
C TRP A 67 -9.76 0.16 13.87
N ALA A 68 -10.45 0.87 12.97
CA ALA A 68 -10.43 0.56 11.55
C ALA A 68 -9.01 0.69 10.96
N VAL A 69 -8.29 1.77 11.27
CA VAL A 69 -6.91 1.98 10.81
C VAL A 69 -5.96 0.94 11.42
N LEU A 70 -6.13 0.57 12.69
CA LEU A 70 -5.34 -0.49 13.33
C LEU A 70 -5.52 -1.84 12.63
N VAL A 71 -6.76 -2.24 12.34
CA VAL A 71 -7.05 -3.49 11.62
C VAL A 71 -6.44 -3.47 10.22
N LEU A 72 -6.57 -2.35 9.50
CA LEU A 72 -5.96 -2.20 8.17
C LEU A 72 -4.44 -2.24 8.20
N LEU A 73 -3.80 -1.67 9.22
CA LEU A 73 -2.36 -1.72 9.41
C LEU A 73 -1.90 -3.17 9.63
N VAL A 74 -2.56 -3.89 10.54
CA VAL A 74 -2.21 -5.29 10.86
C VAL A 74 -2.44 -6.19 9.66
N ALA A 75 -3.61 -6.11 9.03
CA ALA A 75 -3.93 -6.89 7.83
C ALA A 75 -2.98 -6.56 6.68
N GLY A 76 -2.75 -5.26 6.43
CA GLY A 76 -1.86 -4.79 5.37
C GLY A 76 -0.43 -5.32 5.53
N ASN A 77 0.13 -5.25 6.73
CA ASN A 77 1.46 -5.81 7.01
C ASN A 77 1.49 -7.33 6.87
N LEU A 78 0.48 -8.04 7.40
CA LEU A 78 0.39 -9.49 7.29
C LEU A 78 0.41 -9.92 5.81
N PHE A 79 -0.47 -9.36 5.00
CA PHE A 79 -0.55 -9.68 3.57
C PHE A 79 0.70 -9.24 2.80
N PHE A 80 1.29 -8.12 3.17
CA PHE A 80 2.54 -7.66 2.56
C PHE A 80 3.69 -8.65 2.78
N TYR A 81 3.88 -9.14 4.01
CA TYR A 81 4.93 -10.09 4.32
C TYR A 81 4.65 -11.50 3.79
N MET A 82 3.37 -11.92 3.75
CA MET A 82 2.95 -13.15 3.07
C MET A 82 3.16 -13.07 1.54
N GLY A 83 3.10 -11.87 0.99
CA GLY A 83 3.38 -11.56 -0.41
C GLY A 83 4.86 -11.56 -0.79
N LYS A 84 5.79 -11.88 0.13
CA LYS A 84 7.21 -12.00 -0.22
C LYS A 84 7.44 -13.12 -1.26
N PRO A 85 8.44 -12.98 -2.16
CA PRO A 85 8.56 -13.73 -3.43
C PRO A 85 8.89 -15.24 -3.34
N ARG A 86 8.39 -15.96 -2.33
CA ARG A 86 8.63 -17.39 -2.13
C ARG A 86 7.45 -18.31 -2.48
N GLY A 87 6.33 -17.79 -3.02
CA GLY A 87 5.12 -18.59 -3.21
C GLY A 87 4.27 -18.26 -4.45
N ARG A 88 3.35 -19.17 -4.79
CA ARG A 88 2.40 -19.02 -5.92
C ARG A 88 1.35 -17.92 -5.70
N CYS A 89 1.16 -17.47 -4.45
CA CYS A 89 0.10 -16.54 -4.04
C CYS A 89 0.59 -15.10 -3.81
N VAL A 90 1.78 -14.74 -4.28
CA VAL A 90 2.39 -13.41 -4.08
C VAL A 90 1.48 -12.28 -4.58
N LEU A 91 0.97 -12.37 -5.80
CA LEU A 91 0.15 -11.31 -6.41
C LEU A 91 -1.18 -11.03 -5.67
N PRO A 92 -2.00 -12.05 -5.32
CA PRO A 92 -3.19 -11.84 -4.51
C PRO A 92 -2.91 -11.15 -3.18
N TYR A 93 -1.88 -11.59 -2.44
CA TYR A 93 -1.55 -10.99 -1.14
C TYR A 93 -1.06 -9.54 -1.29
N MET A 94 -0.23 -9.26 -2.30
CA MET A 94 0.24 -7.91 -2.57
C MET A 94 -0.91 -6.97 -3.00
N LYS A 95 -1.92 -7.47 -3.73
CA LYS A 95 -3.14 -6.69 -4.03
C LYS A 95 -3.89 -6.30 -2.77
N VAL A 96 -4.12 -7.26 -1.87
CA VAL A 96 -4.81 -6.98 -0.60
C VAL A 96 -4.01 -5.97 0.22
N ALA A 97 -2.68 -6.10 0.28
CA ALA A 97 -1.82 -5.13 0.96
C ALA A 97 -1.95 -3.72 0.37
N VAL A 98 -1.92 -3.57 -0.96
CA VAL A 98 -2.16 -2.28 -1.64
C VAL A 98 -3.54 -1.71 -1.31
N THR A 99 -4.58 -2.54 -1.30
CA THR A 99 -5.94 -2.13 -0.95
C THR A 99 -6.01 -1.65 0.51
N CYS A 100 -5.34 -2.31 1.45
CA CYS A 100 -5.26 -1.85 2.84
C CYS A 100 -4.59 -0.48 2.96
N VAL A 101 -3.52 -0.21 2.20
CA VAL A 101 -2.87 1.12 2.15
C VAL A 101 -3.84 2.17 1.60
N LEU A 102 -4.56 1.86 0.51
CA LEU A 102 -5.54 2.77 -0.07
C LEU A 102 -6.71 3.07 0.88
N MET A 103 -7.24 2.06 1.56
CA MET A 103 -8.29 2.23 2.56
C MET A 103 -7.81 3.07 3.74
N THR A 104 -6.55 2.88 4.16
CA THR A 104 -5.94 3.69 5.23
C THR A 104 -5.83 5.16 4.81
N LEU A 105 -5.41 5.43 3.57
CA LEU A 105 -5.40 6.78 2.99
C LEU A 105 -6.81 7.40 2.99
N ALA A 106 -7.81 6.66 2.50
CA ALA A 106 -9.19 7.12 2.43
C ALA A 106 -9.78 7.42 3.81
N LEU A 107 -9.59 6.52 4.79
CA LEU A 107 -10.04 6.74 6.17
C LEU A 107 -9.32 7.90 6.84
N THR A 108 -8.04 8.09 6.57
CA THR A 108 -7.29 9.25 7.10
C THR A 108 -7.86 10.54 6.54
N PHE A 109 -8.16 10.59 5.24
CA PHE A 109 -8.81 11.76 4.62
C PHE A 109 -10.20 12.04 5.20
N ILE A 110 -11.03 11.01 5.38
CA ILE A 110 -12.36 11.14 6.01
C ILE A 110 -12.22 11.59 7.47
N GLY A 111 -11.23 11.06 8.20
CA GLY A 111 -10.92 11.42 9.58
C GLY A 111 -10.56 12.90 9.69
N ILE A 112 -9.65 13.37 8.84
CA ILE A 112 -9.25 14.79 8.75
C ILE A 112 -10.47 15.65 8.39
N TRP A 113 -11.25 15.27 7.38
CA TRP A 113 -12.44 16.03 7.00
C TRP A 113 -13.43 16.16 8.17
N LYS A 114 -13.70 15.07 8.87
CA LYS A 114 -14.57 15.07 10.06
C LYS A 114 -14.00 15.93 11.18
N MET A 115 -12.70 15.81 11.44
CA MET A 115 -12.04 16.46 12.58
C MET A 115 -11.82 17.96 12.37
N TYR A 116 -11.45 18.38 11.15
CA TYR A 116 -11.09 19.75 10.85
C TYR A 116 -12.24 20.57 10.24
N MET A 117 -13.13 19.96 9.46
CA MET A 117 -14.20 20.69 8.75
C MET A 117 -15.56 20.61 9.43
N LEU A 118 -15.94 19.46 9.99
CA LEU A 118 -17.29 19.25 10.52
C LEU A 118 -17.43 19.65 11.99
N ASP A 119 -16.50 19.28 12.86
CA ASP A 119 -16.57 19.65 14.28
C ASP A 119 -15.19 19.85 14.93
N PRO A 120 -14.46 20.94 14.60
CA PRO A 120 -13.12 21.19 15.12
C PRO A 120 -13.08 21.47 16.62
N LYS A 121 -14.20 21.81 17.25
CA LYS A 121 -14.21 22.18 18.67
C LYS A 121 -14.18 20.97 19.59
N THR A 122 -14.90 19.91 19.24
CA THR A 122 -15.03 18.72 20.09
C THR A 122 -14.10 17.57 19.69
N SER A 123 -13.67 17.53 18.43
CA SER A 123 -13.03 16.34 17.86
C SER A 123 -11.50 16.43 17.71
N LEU A 124 -10.93 17.64 17.81
CA LEU A 124 -9.47 17.82 17.79
C LEU A 124 -8.82 17.24 19.05
N LEU A 125 -7.89 16.30 18.83
CA LEU A 125 -7.17 15.63 19.92
C LEU A 125 -6.19 16.58 20.59
N SER A 126 -5.60 17.51 19.83
CA SER A 126 -4.73 18.57 20.36
C SER A 126 -5.40 19.38 21.47
N ARG A 127 -6.69 19.72 21.31
CA ARG A 127 -7.47 20.48 22.28
C ARG A 127 -7.75 19.70 23.55
N ARG A 128 -8.09 18.42 23.42
CA ARG A 128 -8.33 17.51 24.56
C ARG A 128 -7.06 17.32 25.39
N LEU A 129 -5.96 17.02 24.71
CA LEU A 129 -4.65 16.89 25.35
C LEU A 129 -4.22 18.20 26.03
N PHE A 130 -4.40 19.34 25.36
CA PHE A 130 -4.09 20.65 25.93
C PHE A 130 -4.90 20.92 27.19
N LYS A 131 -6.22 20.65 27.17
CA LYS A 131 -7.08 20.82 28.34
C LYS A 131 -6.60 19.97 29.50
N TYR A 132 -6.34 18.68 29.27
CA TYR A 132 -5.80 17.78 30.30
C TYR A 132 -4.47 18.27 30.87
N LEU A 133 -3.51 18.67 30.03
CA LEU A 133 -2.21 19.17 30.48
C LEU A 133 -2.32 20.50 31.23
N LYS A 134 -3.29 21.34 30.87
CA LYS A 134 -3.61 22.58 31.57
C LYS A 134 -4.22 22.31 32.94
N ASP A 135 -5.16 21.37 33.02
CA ASP A 135 -5.83 20.98 34.27
C ASP A 135 -4.82 20.35 35.25
N GLN A 136 -3.79 19.67 34.75
CA GLN A 136 -2.66 19.19 35.56
C GLN A 136 -1.62 20.25 35.92
N GLY A 137 -1.79 21.50 35.49
CA GLY A 137 -0.83 22.59 35.73
C GLY A 137 0.49 22.44 34.97
N ARG A 138 0.61 21.51 34.01
CA ARG A 138 1.84 21.29 33.22
C ARG A 138 2.03 22.33 32.12
N VAL A 139 0.93 22.92 31.65
CA VAL A 139 0.93 23.86 30.53
C VAL A 139 -0.01 25.03 30.84
N SER A 140 0.49 26.26 30.77
CA SER A 140 -0.30 27.48 30.98
C SER A 140 -0.42 28.34 29.72
N SER A 141 0.50 28.17 28.76
CA SER A 141 0.58 29.01 27.56
C SER A 141 -0.34 28.54 26.43
N THR A 142 -1.04 29.48 25.81
CA THR A 142 -1.81 29.25 24.58
C THR A 142 -0.94 28.77 23.42
N LYS A 143 0.36 29.12 23.39
CA LYS A 143 1.30 28.65 22.37
C LYS A 143 1.43 27.13 22.32
N ALA A 144 1.24 26.46 23.45
CA ALA A 144 1.30 24.99 23.49
C ALA A 144 0.14 24.34 22.74
N LEU A 145 -1.04 24.97 22.70
CA LEU A 145 -2.16 24.49 21.89
C LEU A 145 -1.83 24.56 20.39
N ASP A 146 -1.21 25.66 19.95
CA ASP A 146 -0.79 25.84 18.55
C ASP A 146 0.27 24.79 18.17
N THR A 147 1.23 24.53 19.06
CA THR A 147 2.22 23.47 18.86
C THR A 147 1.56 22.09 18.75
N LEU A 148 0.66 21.72 19.66
CA LEU A 148 -0.03 20.43 19.62
C LEU A 148 -0.87 20.27 18.35
N THR A 149 -1.55 21.33 17.93
CA THR A 149 -2.36 21.33 16.69
C THR A 149 -1.47 21.22 15.45
N THR A 150 -0.30 21.85 15.46
CA THR A 150 0.70 21.73 14.39
C THR A 150 1.23 20.31 14.31
N VAL A 151 1.56 19.69 15.44
CA VAL A 151 1.99 18.29 15.49
C VAL A 151 0.93 17.35 14.93
N GLU A 152 -0.34 17.52 15.33
CA GLU A 152 -1.46 16.75 14.79
C GLU A 152 -1.55 16.88 13.26
N GLY A 153 -1.50 18.11 12.73
CA GLY A 153 -1.54 18.36 11.30
C GLY A 153 -0.34 17.81 10.53
N VAL A 154 0.87 17.86 11.12
CA VAL A 154 2.08 17.27 10.53
C VAL A 154 1.98 15.75 10.47
N VAL A 155 1.48 15.11 11.53
CA VAL A 155 1.26 13.66 11.55
C VAL A 155 0.23 13.26 10.49
N ASP A 156 -0.86 14.00 10.35
CA ASP A 156 -1.88 13.78 9.31
C ASP A 156 -1.32 13.92 7.90
N ALA A 157 -0.57 15.00 7.63
CA ALA A 157 0.07 15.21 6.34
C ALA A 157 1.11 14.12 6.04
N ALA A 158 1.90 13.70 7.03
CA ALA A 158 2.88 12.64 6.88
C ALA A 158 2.24 11.29 6.53
N VAL A 159 1.11 10.93 7.18
CA VAL A 159 0.36 9.72 6.83
C VAL A 159 -0.19 9.79 5.42
N LEU A 160 -0.83 10.91 5.05
CA LEU A 160 -1.38 11.07 3.70
C LEU A 160 -0.28 10.97 2.63
N ALA A 161 0.85 11.64 2.82
CA ALA A 161 1.98 11.59 1.90
C ALA A 161 2.58 10.18 1.83
N ALA A 162 2.87 9.56 2.96
CA ALA A 162 3.47 8.23 3.00
C ALA A 162 2.54 7.16 2.39
N CYS A 163 1.25 7.17 2.72
CA CYS A 163 0.26 6.25 2.15
C CYS A 163 0.06 6.53 0.65
N GLY A 164 -0.01 7.78 0.23
CA GLY A 164 -0.19 8.16 -1.18
C GLY A 164 0.98 7.74 -2.06
N ILE A 165 2.21 8.04 -1.63
CA ILE A 165 3.43 7.63 -2.34
C ILE A 165 3.57 6.10 -2.34
N CYS A 166 3.34 5.45 -1.19
CA CYS A 166 3.38 4.00 -1.09
C CYS A 166 2.35 3.35 -2.02
N PHE A 167 1.10 3.82 -2.01
CA PHE A 167 0.06 3.32 -2.90
C PHE A 167 0.45 3.46 -4.37
N PHE A 168 0.95 4.63 -4.79
CA PHE A 168 1.29 4.86 -6.19
C PHE A 168 2.41 3.91 -6.67
N VAL A 169 3.51 3.82 -5.92
CA VAL A 169 4.64 2.95 -6.27
C VAL A 169 4.23 1.47 -6.23
N PHE A 170 3.49 1.07 -5.20
CA PHE A 170 3.09 -0.30 -5.01
C PHE A 170 2.04 -0.73 -6.06
N ASN A 171 1.08 0.14 -6.40
CA ASN A 171 0.10 -0.14 -7.45
C ASN A 171 0.77 -0.28 -8.83
N ASN A 172 1.77 0.55 -9.15
CA ASN A 172 2.53 0.41 -10.39
C ASN A 172 3.28 -0.93 -10.43
N TRP A 173 3.94 -1.31 -9.33
CA TRP A 173 4.60 -2.63 -9.25
C TRP A 173 3.62 -3.79 -9.41
N VAL A 174 2.44 -3.73 -8.76
CA VAL A 174 1.42 -4.78 -8.90
C VAL A 174 0.90 -4.86 -10.33
N ARG A 175 0.71 -3.72 -11.02
CA ARG A 175 0.32 -3.68 -12.43
C ARG A 175 1.36 -4.33 -13.32
N ASP A 176 2.63 -3.95 -13.20
CA ASP A 176 3.73 -4.54 -13.96
C ASP A 176 3.80 -6.06 -13.75
N ALA A 177 3.67 -6.50 -12.49
CA ALA A 177 3.70 -7.91 -12.15
C ALA A 177 2.48 -8.70 -12.68
N MET A 178 1.30 -8.07 -12.77
CA MET A 178 0.13 -8.67 -13.40
C MET A 178 0.29 -8.84 -14.91
N GLU A 179 0.88 -7.86 -15.58
CA GLU A 179 1.14 -7.92 -17.02
C GLU A 179 2.07 -9.09 -17.36
N VAL A 180 3.12 -9.29 -16.56
CA VAL A 180 4.04 -10.43 -16.69
C VAL A 180 3.30 -11.76 -16.53
N VAL A 181 2.38 -11.88 -15.56
CA VAL A 181 1.60 -13.10 -15.39
C VAL A 181 0.64 -13.32 -16.55
N LYS A 182 -0.02 -12.28 -17.04
CA LYS A 182 -0.92 -12.35 -18.19
C LYS A 182 -0.17 -12.81 -19.46
N GLU A 183 1.03 -12.28 -19.70
CA GLU A 183 1.88 -12.74 -20.81
C GLU A 183 2.28 -14.21 -20.66
N ARG A 184 2.65 -14.65 -19.44
CA ARG A 184 3.01 -16.05 -19.18
C ARG A 184 1.83 -16.99 -19.42
N ASP A 185 0.64 -16.62 -18.95
CA ASP A 185 -0.56 -17.43 -19.11
C ASP A 185 -0.98 -17.50 -20.59
N ALA A 186 -0.84 -16.40 -21.33
CA ALA A 186 -1.04 -16.39 -22.79
C ALA A 186 -0.03 -17.29 -23.53
N ARG A 187 1.25 -17.27 -23.14
CA ARG A 187 2.29 -18.16 -23.69
C ARG A 187 2.00 -19.63 -23.39
N ASN A 188 1.61 -19.94 -22.15
CA ASN A 188 1.25 -21.30 -21.75
C ASN A 188 0.02 -21.80 -22.52
N LYS A 189 -1.00 -20.96 -22.69
CA LYS A 189 -2.18 -21.28 -23.48
C LYS A 189 -1.83 -21.56 -24.94
N ALA A 190 -1.04 -20.68 -25.57
CA ALA A 190 -0.57 -20.88 -26.94
C ALA A 190 0.28 -22.15 -27.12
N ALA A 191 1.09 -22.52 -26.11
CA ALA A 191 1.86 -23.76 -26.12
C ALA A 191 0.96 -25.00 -26.01
N ILE A 192 -0.08 -24.96 -25.17
CA ILE A 192 -1.07 -26.04 -25.05
C ILE A 192 -1.87 -26.19 -26.36
N ASP A 193 -2.34 -25.08 -26.92
CA ASP A 193 -3.11 -25.07 -28.17
C ASP A 193 -2.24 -25.57 -29.35
N GLY A 194 -0.97 -25.16 -29.40
CA GLY A 194 -0.01 -25.65 -30.39
C GLY A 194 0.33 -27.14 -30.23
N ALA A 195 0.47 -27.64 -29.00
CA ALA A 195 0.67 -29.06 -28.73
C ALA A 195 -0.57 -29.89 -29.09
N ALA A 196 -1.77 -29.38 -28.83
CA ALA A 196 -3.03 -30.01 -29.24
C ALA A 196 -3.17 -30.06 -30.77
N ALA A 197 -2.83 -28.97 -31.46
CA ALA A 197 -2.83 -28.91 -32.93
C ALA A 197 -1.79 -29.87 -33.55
N ALA A 198 -0.59 -29.96 -32.98
CA ALA A 198 0.44 -30.90 -33.43
C ALA A 198 0.03 -32.37 -33.23
N LYS A 199 -0.62 -32.69 -32.10
CA LYS A 199 -1.16 -34.03 -31.83
C LYS A 199 -2.28 -34.40 -32.83
N ALA A 200 -3.16 -33.47 -33.15
CA ALA A 200 -4.22 -33.66 -34.14
C ALA A 200 -3.66 -33.86 -35.58
N ALA A 201 -2.62 -33.12 -35.95
CA ALA A 201 -1.95 -33.27 -37.24
C ALA A 201 -1.17 -34.59 -37.37
N GLY A 202 -0.55 -35.07 -36.29
CA GLY A 202 0.13 -36.37 -36.25
C GLY A 202 -0.82 -37.57 -36.38
N LEU A 203 -2.05 -37.45 -35.90
CA LEU A 203 -3.10 -38.47 -36.08
C LEU A 203 -3.58 -38.56 -37.53
N LYS A 204 -3.66 -37.45 -38.26
CA LYS A 204 -4.04 -37.45 -39.70
C LYS A 204 -3.01 -38.08 -40.63
N LYS A 205 -1.73 -38.14 -40.24
CA LYS A 205 -0.65 -38.75 -41.06
C LYS A 205 -0.51 -40.28 -40.90
N ARG A 206 -1.28 -40.89 -40.00
CA ARG A 206 -1.18 -42.34 -39.69
C ARG A 206 -2.32 -43.19 -40.29
N HIS A 207 -3.16 -42.62 -41.15
CA HIS A 207 -4.22 -43.32 -41.87
C HIS A 207 -3.93 -43.32 -43.37
#